data_AF-A0A973YV30-F1
#
_entry.id   AF-A0A973YV30-F1
#
_cell.length_a   1.000
_cell.length_b   1.000
_cell.length_c   1.000
_cell.angle_alpha   90.00
_cell.angle_beta   90.00
_cell.angle_gamma   90.00
#
_symmetry.space_group_name_H-M   'P 1'
#
loop_
_entity.id
_entity.type
_entity.pdbx_description
1 polymer ?
#
loop_
_entity_poly.entity_id
_entity_poly.type
_entity_poly.pdbx_seq_one_letter_code
_entity_poly.pdbx_strand_id
1 'polypeptide(L)'
;MNAKLRESLKQARVRVALDCVARTMPWTLAVAAIAWRWQGAGIAMVAFAIAGILVVAFALHRARALDTRWLVQRLDTARPDMEDSADLMFAPDASMTTLERLQRDRLRTRLDSGTAPDLRPRWSSRAIVLSAVLAAIAAAGALLWPERPAQAFEDVVAQISGEAAKPTHTRIVEQNLHVVPPAYTRQAARDEPTLDTRAPVGTQLAWTLRLAPQPAAAALVFHDGRRVDLRREDDVWRGEHTLTRSALYRLELKDAPPLREAKPHRLDAIADRPPQVRVVEPDRGLSLATQNQKAWAVAFEASDDFGIANAAKLRITLAQGSGENITFHEQTLSLRGTGNATTKRFAHSLDLRALGFAVGDDLIAQLEVEDNRTPSPQNARSASLILRWPSDLGTETSDMEGMVRKVMPAYFRS
;
A
#
# COMPACT_ATOMS: atom_id res chain seq x y z
N MET A 1 -4.36 -11.43 -71.96
CA MET A 1 -4.91 -10.46 -71.00
C MET A 1 -5.02 -9.09 -71.68
N ASN A 2 -6.24 -8.58 -71.85
CA ASN A 2 -6.55 -7.33 -72.57
C ASN A 2 -5.82 -6.13 -71.94
N ALA A 3 -5.30 -5.20 -72.75
CA ALA A 3 -4.49 -4.06 -72.29
C ALA A 3 -5.24 -3.18 -71.27
N LYS A 4 -6.56 -3.01 -71.47
CA LYS A 4 -7.45 -2.26 -70.57
C LYS A 4 -7.52 -2.87 -69.15
N LEU A 5 -7.50 -4.19 -69.03
CA LEU A 5 -7.54 -4.91 -67.75
C LEU A 5 -6.20 -4.85 -67.00
N ARG A 6 -5.08 -4.81 -67.74
CA ARG A 6 -3.75 -4.60 -67.13
C ARG A 6 -3.65 -3.18 -66.56
N GLU A 7 -4.18 -2.21 -67.28
CA GLU A 7 -4.19 -0.81 -66.85
C GLU A 7 -5.11 -0.59 -65.63
N SER A 8 -6.31 -1.18 -65.61
CA SER A 8 -7.19 -1.10 -64.44
C SER A 8 -6.60 -1.78 -63.19
N LEU A 9 -5.93 -2.93 -63.35
CA LEU A 9 -5.19 -3.58 -62.26
C LEU A 9 -4.03 -2.70 -61.77
N LYS A 10 -3.26 -2.08 -62.68
CA LYS A 10 -2.20 -1.14 -62.33
C LYS A 10 -2.74 0.06 -61.55
N GLN A 11 -3.86 0.63 -61.97
CA GLN A 11 -4.52 1.74 -61.28
C GLN A 11 -5.06 1.34 -59.90
N ALA A 12 -5.60 0.14 -59.75
CA ALA A 12 -6.01 -0.40 -58.45
C ALA A 12 -4.81 -0.61 -57.50
N ARG A 13 -3.69 -1.13 -58.03
CA ARG A 13 -2.43 -1.27 -57.28
C ARG A 13 -1.88 0.06 -56.80
N VAL A 14 -1.84 1.05 -57.69
CA VAL A 14 -1.43 2.43 -57.34
C VAL A 14 -2.36 3.01 -56.27
N ARG A 15 -3.68 2.81 -56.41
CA ARG A 15 -4.66 3.30 -55.44
C ARG A 15 -4.48 2.70 -54.04
N VAL A 16 -4.25 1.40 -53.94
CA VAL A 16 -4.00 0.72 -52.66
C VAL A 16 -2.67 1.14 -52.05
N ALA A 17 -1.63 1.31 -52.88
CA ALA A 17 -0.36 1.84 -52.41
C ALA A 17 -0.52 3.26 -51.83
N LEU A 18 -1.21 4.15 -52.55
CA LEU A 18 -1.46 5.53 -52.09
C LEU A 18 -2.32 5.58 -50.82
N ASP A 19 -3.37 4.77 -50.71
CA ASP A 19 -4.20 4.67 -49.50
C ASP A 19 -3.39 4.17 -48.29
N CYS A 20 -2.51 3.20 -48.52
CA CYS A 20 -1.63 2.66 -47.48
C CYS A 20 -0.59 3.69 -47.02
N VAL A 21 0.05 4.40 -47.96
CA VAL A 21 0.98 5.49 -47.65
C VAL A 21 0.25 6.60 -46.89
N ALA A 22 -0.93 7.03 -47.34
CA ALA A 22 -1.69 8.10 -46.67
C ALA A 22 -2.03 7.76 -45.21
N ARG A 23 -2.28 6.48 -44.89
CA ARG A 23 -2.59 6.02 -43.53
C ARG A 23 -1.36 5.92 -42.62
N THR A 24 -0.19 5.63 -43.19
CA THR A 24 1.01 5.27 -42.42
C THR A 24 2.05 6.38 -42.37
N MET A 25 2.03 7.31 -43.33
CA MET A 25 2.92 8.46 -43.39
C MET A 25 2.86 9.34 -42.12
N PRO A 26 1.70 9.64 -41.49
CA PRO A 26 1.69 10.46 -40.28
C PRO A 26 2.52 9.86 -39.12
N TRP A 27 2.63 8.53 -39.06
CA TRP A 27 3.38 7.83 -38.01
C TRP A 27 4.90 7.97 -38.16
N THR A 28 5.42 8.22 -39.38
CA THR A 28 6.85 8.45 -39.56
C THR A 28 7.30 9.74 -38.88
N LEU A 29 6.44 10.77 -38.88
CA LEU A 29 6.67 12.02 -38.16
C LEU A 29 6.62 11.83 -36.63
N ALA A 30 5.68 11.02 -36.14
CA ALA A 30 5.60 10.70 -34.70
C ALA A 30 6.86 9.96 -34.21
N VAL A 31 7.34 8.97 -34.97
CA VAL A 31 8.59 8.25 -34.67
C VAL A 31 9.79 9.19 -34.68
N ALA A 32 9.87 10.09 -35.65
CA ALA A 32 10.94 11.08 -35.73
C ALA A 32 10.94 12.04 -34.53
N ALA A 33 9.77 12.52 -34.09
CA ALA A 33 9.63 13.38 -32.91
C ALA A 33 10.10 12.68 -31.63
N ILE A 34 9.74 11.41 -31.44
CA ILE A 34 10.19 10.60 -30.29
C ILE A 34 11.71 10.39 -30.34
N ALA A 35 12.25 10.02 -31.50
CA ALA A 35 13.68 9.78 -31.69
C ALA A 35 14.51 11.05 -31.45
N TRP A 36 14.03 12.20 -31.95
CA TRP A 36 14.65 13.50 -31.70
C TRP A 36 14.77 13.78 -30.21
N ARG A 37 13.73 13.45 -29.45
CA ARG A 37 13.70 13.72 -28.02
C ARG A 37 14.62 12.84 -27.20
N TRP A 38 14.89 11.62 -27.66
CA TRP A 38 15.74 10.67 -26.94
C TRP A 38 17.21 10.79 -27.25
N GLN A 39 17.58 11.00 -28.52
CA GLN A 39 18.99 10.94 -28.94
C GLN A 39 19.39 12.02 -29.95
N GLY A 40 18.62 13.11 -30.06
CA GLY A 40 18.96 14.28 -30.86
C GLY A 40 18.64 14.15 -32.35
N ALA A 41 18.95 15.22 -33.10
CA ALA A 41 18.47 15.41 -34.47
C ALA A 41 19.03 14.39 -35.48
N GLY A 42 20.25 13.89 -35.25
CA GLY A 42 20.88 12.89 -36.14
C GLY A 42 20.12 11.57 -36.18
N ILE A 43 19.74 11.04 -35.02
CA ILE A 43 18.99 9.77 -34.93
C ILE A 43 17.54 9.94 -35.38
N ALA A 44 16.95 11.13 -35.20
CA ALA A 44 15.64 11.45 -35.74
C ALA A 44 15.57 11.33 -37.26
N MET A 45 16.59 11.85 -37.97
CA MET A 45 16.66 11.75 -39.44
C MET A 45 16.80 10.31 -39.92
N VAL A 46 17.63 9.51 -39.25
CA VAL A 46 17.80 8.08 -39.57
C VAL A 46 16.51 7.29 -39.32
N ALA A 47 15.84 7.52 -38.18
CA ALA A 47 14.58 6.87 -37.85
C ALA A 47 13.47 7.24 -38.85
N PHE A 48 13.40 8.50 -39.28
CA PHE A 48 12.47 8.96 -40.30
C PHE A 48 12.72 8.27 -41.65
N ALA A 49 13.98 8.18 -42.08
CA ALA A 49 14.35 7.52 -43.34
C ALA A 49 13.99 6.04 -43.34
N ILE A 50 14.30 5.32 -42.25
CA ILE A 50 13.96 3.88 -42.10
C ILE A 50 12.44 3.70 -42.10
N ALA A 51 11.70 4.50 -41.33
CA ALA A 51 10.25 4.41 -41.27
C ALA A 51 9.61 4.69 -42.64
N GLY A 52 10.13 5.66 -43.41
CA GLY A 52 9.71 5.94 -44.77
C GLY A 52 9.92 4.76 -45.73
N ILE A 53 11.09 4.11 -45.68
CA ILE A 53 11.39 2.92 -46.48
C ILE A 53 10.42 1.78 -46.15
N LEU A 54 10.16 1.54 -44.85
CA LEU A 54 9.23 0.50 -44.41
C LEU A 54 7.80 0.76 -44.88
N VAL A 55 7.34 2.01 -44.84
CA VAL A 55 6.02 2.41 -45.36
C VAL A 55 5.90 2.12 -46.86
N VAL A 56 6.92 2.50 -47.65
CA VAL A 56 6.92 2.24 -49.10
C VAL A 56 6.96 0.73 -49.38
N ALA A 57 7.81 -0.03 -48.68
CA ALA A 57 7.90 -1.48 -48.84
C ALA A 57 6.56 -2.18 -48.51
N PHE A 58 5.90 -1.77 -47.43
CA PHE A 58 4.60 -2.31 -47.02
C PHE A 58 3.49 -1.94 -48.03
N ALA A 59 3.48 -0.70 -48.53
CA ALA A 59 2.54 -0.26 -49.56
C ALA A 59 2.71 -1.05 -50.88
N LEU A 60 3.96 -1.29 -51.30
CA LEU A 60 4.27 -2.11 -52.48
C LEU A 60 3.89 -3.57 -52.27
N HIS A 61 4.12 -4.13 -51.08
CA HIS A 61 3.71 -5.49 -50.74
C HIS A 61 2.18 -5.64 -50.82
N ARG A 62 1.44 -4.72 -50.21
CA ARG A 62 -0.04 -4.69 -50.28
C ARG A 62 -0.56 -4.50 -51.70
N ALA A 63 0.09 -3.67 -52.52
CA ALA A 63 -0.26 -3.51 -53.93
C ALA A 63 0.01 -4.79 -54.73
N ARG A 64 1.12 -5.50 -54.45
CA ARG A 64 1.45 -6.77 -55.12
C ARG A 64 0.50 -7.91 -54.76
N ALA A 65 -0.12 -7.87 -53.58
CA ALA A 65 -1.13 -8.84 -53.15
C ALA A 65 -2.42 -8.81 -53.98
N LEU A 66 -2.66 -7.76 -54.78
CA LEU A 66 -3.75 -7.73 -55.76
C LEU A 66 -3.35 -8.60 -56.96
N ASP A 67 -3.74 -9.86 -56.90
CA ASP A 67 -3.49 -10.89 -57.90
C ASP A 67 -4.62 -10.99 -58.95
N THR A 68 -4.50 -11.94 -59.87
CA THR A 68 -5.50 -12.20 -60.90
C THR A 68 -6.84 -12.65 -60.31
N ARG A 69 -6.81 -13.35 -59.16
CA ARG A 69 -8.02 -13.79 -58.46
C ARG A 69 -8.84 -12.63 -57.93
N TRP A 70 -8.18 -11.63 -57.32
CA TRP A 70 -8.84 -10.39 -56.92
C TRP A 70 -9.48 -9.68 -58.12
N LEU A 71 -8.79 -9.63 -59.26
CA LEU A 71 -9.29 -8.98 -60.47
C LEU A 71 -10.56 -9.67 -61.01
N VAL A 72 -10.59 -11.00 -61.04
CA VAL A 72 -11.76 -11.81 -61.43
C VAL A 72 -12.95 -11.48 -60.53
N GLN A 73 -12.80 -11.66 -59.22
CA GLN A 73 -13.87 -11.40 -58.24
C GLN A 73 -14.40 -9.97 -58.34
N ARG A 74 -13.51 -8.99 -58.55
CA ARG A 74 -13.87 -7.58 -58.66
C ARG A 74 -14.62 -7.27 -59.95
N LEU A 75 -14.27 -7.94 -61.05
CA LEU A 75 -14.95 -7.81 -62.33
C LEU A 75 -16.37 -8.39 -62.25
N ASP A 76 -16.52 -9.60 -61.73
CA ASP A 76 -17.84 -10.25 -61.56
C ASP A 76 -18.76 -9.40 -60.67
N THR A 77 -18.23 -8.86 -59.57
CA THR A 77 -19.01 -7.99 -58.67
C THR A 77 -19.39 -6.65 -59.31
N ALA A 78 -18.53 -6.08 -60.16
CA ALA A 78 -18.75 -4.75 -60.75
C ALA A 78 -19.59 -4.78 -62.03
N ARG A 79 -19.66 -5.93 -62.70
CA ARG A 79 -20.29 -6.12 -64.01
C ARG A 79 -21.21 -7.36 -63.95
N PRO A 80 -22.50 -7.19 -63.65
CA PRO A 80 -23.47 -8.28 -63.64
C PRO A 80 -23.59 -9.03 -64.97
N ASP A 81 -23.22 -8.37 -66.08
CA ASP A 81 -23.19 -8.93 -67.44
C ASP A 81 -22.02 -9.89 -67.70
N MET A 82 -21.14 -10.11 -66.71
CA MET A 82 -20.08 -11.12 -66.74
C MET A 82 -20.56 -12.50 -66.28
N GLU A 83 -21.78 -12.62 -65.74
CA GLU A 83 -22.42 -13.90 -65.35
C GLU A 83 -21.52 -14.76 -64.43
N ASP A 84 -20.79 -14.13 -63.50
CA ASP A 84 -19.81 -14.77 -62.60
C ASP A 84 -18.76 -15.66 -63.31
N SER A 85 -18.49 -15.36 -64.57
CA SER A 85 -17.64 -16.15 -65.47
C SER A 85 -16.37 -15.41 -65.91
N ALA A 86 -15.93 -14.37 -65.16
CA ALA A 86 -14.73 -13.61 -65.51
C ALA A 86 -13.42 -14.41 -65.39
N ASP A 87 -13.43 -15.55 -64.70
CA ASP A 87 -12.30 -16.48 -64.58
C ASP A 87 -11.92 -17.11 -65.93
N LEU A 88 -12.91 -17.39 -66.79
CA LEU A 88 -12.72 -17.92 -68.14
C LEU A 88 -11.88 -16.98 -69.03
N MET A 89 -11.74 -15.69 -68.68
CA MET A 89 -10.86 -14.75 -69.41
C MET A 89 -9.37 -14.98 -69.16
N PHE A 90 -9.01 -15.65 -68.07
CA PHE A 90 -7.62 -15.86 -67.63
C PHE A 90 -7.19 -17.33 -67.62
N ALA A 91 -8.12 -18.28 -67.85
CA ALA A 91 -7.80 -19.69 -67.95
C ALA A 91 -6.97 -20.02 -69.23
N PRO A 92 -6.18 -21.10 -69.23
CA PRO A 92 -5.43 -21.56 -70.41
C PRO A 92 -6.33 -22.13 -71.51
N ASP A 93 -6.04 -21.83 -72.79
CA ASP A 93 -6.87 -22.31 -73.92
C ASP A 93 -6.97 -23.85 -73.99
N ALA A 94 -5.92 -24.55 -73.56
CA ALA A 94 -5.86 -26.01 -73.54
C ALA A 94 -6.81 -26.67 -72.53
N SER A 95 -7.24 -25.95 -71.48
CA SER A 95 -8.11 -26.50 -70.44
C SER A 95 -9.59 -26.21 -70.68
N MET A 96 -9.97 -25.69 -71.87
CA MET A 96 -11.32 -25.15 -72.09
C MET A 96 -12.12 -25.90 -73.15
N THR A 97 -13.33 -26.26 -72.76
CA THR A 97 -14.35 -26.89 -73.59
C THR A 97 -14.81 -25.94 -74.70
N THR A 98 -15.51 -26.48 -75.70
CA THR A 98 -16.07 -25.71 -76.82
C THR A 98 -17.07 -24.65 -76.36
N LEU A 99 -17.88 -24.94 -75.34
CA LEU A 99 -18.83 -23.98 -74.77
C LEU A 99 -18.13 -22.86 -73.99
N GLU A 100 -17.11 -23.18 -73.19
CA GLU A 100 -16.32 -22.18 -72.47
C GLU A 100 -15.55 -21.25 -73.43
N ARG A 101 -15.14 -21.75 -74.59
CA ARG A 101 -14.54 -20.92 -75.66
C ARG A 101 -15.54 -19.94 -76.25
N LEU A 102 -16.77 -20.38 -76.54
CA LEU A 102 -17.84 -19.50 -77.03
C LEU A 102 -18.24 -18.46 -75.96
N GLN A 103 -18.34 -18.86 -74.70
CA GLN A 103 -18.64 -17.94 -73.60
C GLN A 103 -17.53 -16.90 -73.41
N ARG A 104 -16.24 -17.31 -73.48
CA ARG A 104 -15.11 -16.37 -73.44
C ARG A 104 -15.19 -15.33 -74.57
N ASP A 105 -15.56 -15.75 -75.78
CA ASP A 105 -15.65 -14.84 -76.92
C ASP A 105 -16.79 -13.81 -76.78
N ARG A 106 -17.94 -14.24 -76.26
CA ARG A 106 -19.04 -13.34 -75.88
C ARG A 106 -18.62 -12.35 -74.80
N LEU A 107 -17.96 -12.82 -73.73
CA LEU A 107 -17.49 -11.98 -72.63
C LEU A 107 -16.45 -10.94 -73.09
N ARG A 108 -15.53 -11.33 -74.00
CA ARG A 108 -14.58 -10.39 -74.63
C ARG A 108 -15.29 -9.30 -75.41
N THR A 109 -16.28 -9.68 -76.22
CA THR A 109 -17.09 -8.72 -77.00
C THR A 109 -17.87 -7.75 -76.11
N ARG A 110 -18.45 -8.24 -75.00
CA ARG A 110 -19.12 -7.40 -73.98
C ARG A 110 -18.16 -6.46 -73.25
N LEU A 111 -16.94 -6.90 -72.97
CA LEU A 111 -15.91 -6.08 -72.33
C LEU A 111 -15.40 -4.97 -73.25
N ASP A 112 -15.28 -5.25 -74.55
CA ASP A 112 -14.76 -4.28 -75.53
C ASP A 112 -15.82 -3.25 -75.98
N SER A 113 -17.10 -3.63 -75.99
CA SER A 113 -18.23 -2.76 -76.36
C SER A 113 -18.77 -1.89 -75.20
N GLY A 114 -18.63 -2.35 -73.95
CA GLY A 114 -19.13 -1.65 -72.77
C GLY A 114 -18.13 -0.66 -72.16
N THR A 115 -18.63 0.28 -71.34
CA THR A 115 -17.79 1.19 -70.55
C THR A 115 -16.94 0.38 -69.55
N ALA A 116 -15.64 0.68 -69.48
CA ALA A 116 -14.75 -0.01 -68.54
C ALA A 116 -15.12 0.36 -67.09
N PRO A 117 -15.44 -0.60 -66.21
CA PRO A 117 -15.80 -0.32 -64.83
C PRO A 117 -14.59 0.21 -64.05
N ASP A 118 -14.82 1.16 -63.13
CA ASP A 118 -13.78 1.61 -62.21
C ASP A 118 -13.56 0.55 -61.12
N LEU A 119 -12.49 -0.24 -61.27
CA LEU A 119 -12.15 -1.32 -60.34
C LEU A 119 -11.39 -0.83 -59.10
N ARG A 120 -11.06 0.47 -59.01
CA ARG A 120 -10.26 1.02 -57.92
C ARG A 120 -11.01 0.90 -56.57
N PRO A 121 -10.35 0.41 -55.51
CA PRO A 121 -10.91 0.46 -54.17
C PRO A 121 -11.21 1.89 -53.70
N ARG A 122 -12.26 2.04 -52.88
CA ARG A 122 -12.60 3.33 -52.25
C ARG A 122 -11.52 3.71 -51.24
N TRP A 123 -11.25 5.00 -51.08
CA TRP A 123 -10.34 5.50 -50.04
C TRP A 123 -10.87 5.14 -48.66
N SER A 124 -9.95 4.78 -47.78
CA SER A 124 -10.21 4.54 -46.35
C SER A 124 -10.24 5.85 -45.56
N SER A 125 -11.01 6.85 -46.01
CA SER A 125 -10.97 8.23 -45.49
C SER A 125 -11.07 8.32 -43.96
N ARG A 126 -11.97 7.55 -43.34
CA ARG A 126 -12.11 7.50 -41.87
C ARG A 126 -10.85 6.96 -41.18
N ALA A 127 -10.24 5.92 -41.72
CA ALA A 127 -9.03 5.33 -41.18
C ALA A 127 -7.82 6.26 -41.37
N ILE A 128 -7.74 6.98 -42.50
CA ILE A 128 -6.70 7.98 -42.75
C ILE A 128 -6.81 9.12 -41.72
N VAL A 129 -8.01 9.70 -41.56
CA VAL A 129 -8.24 10.77 -40.58
C VAL A 129 -7.90 10.29 -39.16
N LEU A 130 -8.39 9.12 -38.76
CA LEU A 130 -8.10 8.56 -37.44
C LEU A 130 -6.60 8.33 -37.22
N SER A 131 -5.90 7.78 -38.22
CA SER A 131 -4.45 7.56 -38.15
C SER A 131 -3.66 8.87 -38.04
N ALA A 132 -4.09 9.93 -38.74
CA ALA A 132 -3.46 11.24 -38.67
C ALA A 132 -3.67 11.89 -37.31
N VAL A 133 -4.88 11.81 -36.75
CA VAL A 133 -5.19 12.35 -35.41
C VAL A 133 -4.38 11.62 -34.33
N LEU A 134 -4.32 10.28 -34.37
CA LEU A 134 -3.55 9.51 -33.40
C LEU A 134 -2.04 9.80 -33.49
N ALA A 135 -1.49 9.89 -34.71
CA ALA A 135 -0.09 10.24 -34.90
C ALA A 135 0.22 11.67 -34.40
N ALA A 136 -0.69 12.63 -34.61
CA ALA A 136 -0.56 13.99 -34.08
C ALA A 136 -0.57 14.02 -32.55
N ILE A 137 -1.45 13.25 -31.89
CA ILE A 137 -1.47 13.13 -30.42
C ILE A 137 -0.15 12.52 -29.92
N ALA A 138 0.35 11.46 -30.56
CA ALA A 138 1.61 10.83 -30.18
C ALA A 138 2.80 11.79 -30.33
N ALA A 139 2.86 12.53 -31.44
CA ALA A 139 3.88 13.54 -31.67
C ALA A 139 3.80 14.69 -30.65
N ALA A 140 2.59 15.21 -30.39
CA ALA A 140 2.38 16.26 -29.40
C ALA A 140 2.75 15.79 -27.98
N GLY A 141 2.39 14.55 -27.61
CA GLY A 141 2.77 13.95 -26.34
C GLY A 141 4.29 13.84 -26.18
N ALA A 142 5.02 13.49 -27.24
CA ALA A 142 6.49 13.44 -27.20
C ALA A 142 7.14 14.84 -27.09
N LEU A 143 6.56 15.84 -27.77
CA LEU A 143 7.09 17.21 -27.79
C LEU A 143 6.75 18.00 -26.51
N LEU A 144 5.57 17.79 -25.94
CA LEU A 144 5.09 18.48 -24.74
C LEU A 144 5.50 17.77 -23.43
N TRP A 145 6.16 16.62 -23.52
CA TRP A 145 6.66 15.91 -22.34
C TRP A 145 7.82 16.69 -21.69
N PRO A 146 7.87 16.82 -20.34
CA PRO A 146 8.91 17.57 -19.65
C PRO A 146 10.33 17.14 -20.05
N GLU A 147 11.21 18.11 -20.26
CA GLU A 147 12.64 17.86 -20.48
C GLU A 147 13.24 17.11 -19.30
N ARG A 148 13.83 15.94 -19.59
CA ARG A 148 14.90 15.43 -18.74
C ARG A 148 16.01 16.46 -18.85
N PRO A 149 16.50 17.04 -17.75
CA PRO A 149 17.65 17.92 -17.81
C PRO A 149 18.78 17.14 -18.47
N ALA A 150 19.22 17.61 -19.64
CA ALA A 150 20.41 17.06 -20.27
C ALA A 150 21.56 17.28 -19.28
N GLN A 151 22.25 16.21 -18.88
CA GLN A 151 23.59 16.36 -18.32
C GLN A 151 24.42 16.99 -19.43
N ALA A 152 24.66 18.29 -19.31
CA ALA A 152 25.32 19.06 -20.34
C ALA A 152 26.77 18.57 -20.43
N PHE A 153 27.32 18.54 -21.64
CA PHE A 153 28.75 18.34 -21.85
C PHE A 153 29.60 19.36 -21.08
N GLU A 154 28.99 20.50 -20.69
CA GLU A 154 29.54 21.45 -19.73
C GLU A 154 29.84 20.85 -18.35
N ASP A 155 29.07 19.87 -17.85
CA ASP A 155 29.35 19.19 -16.58
C ASP A 155 30.63 18.33 -16.65
N VAL A 156 30.91 17.75 -17.84
CA VAL A 156 32.12 16.95 -18.10
C VAL A 156 33.34 17.86 -18.30
N VAL A 157 33.16 19.00 -18.99
CA VAL A 157 34.23 20.00 -19.18
C VAL A 157 34.53 20.76 -17.88
N ALA A 158 33.53 21.03 -17.03
CA ALA A 158 33.71 21.62 -15.71
C ALA A 158 34.46 20.69 -14.73
N GLN A 159 34.24 19.37 -14.82
CA GLN A 159 35.03 18.38 -14.07
C GLN A 159 36.51 18.34 -14.47
N ILE A 160 36.83 18.68 -15.73
CA ILE A 160 38.21 18.70 -16.25
C ILE A 160 38.89 20.06 -15.97
N SER A 161 38.11 21.15 -15.88
CA SER A 161 38.62 22.52 -15.80
C SER A 161 38.91 23.01 -14.37
N GLY A 162 38.61 22.22 -13.34
CA GLY A 162 39.10 22.46 -11.98
C GLY A 162 38.50 23.66 -11.23
N GLU A 163 37.45 24.30 -11.74
CA GLU A 163 36.58 25.12 -10.90
C GLU A 163 35.57 24.20 -10.23
N ALA A 164 35.66 24.08 -8.90
CA ALA A 164 34.78 23.25 -8.10
C ALA A 164 33.32 23.63 -8.34
N ALA A 165 32.63 22.86 -9.20
CA ALA A 165 31.21 23.02 -9.45
C ALA A 165 30.47 22.99 -8.11
N LYS A 166 29.64 24.01 -7.86
CA LYS A 166 28.86 24.10 -6.63
C LYS A 166 28.03 22.81 -6.51
N PRO A 167 28.10 22.09 -5.38
CA PRO A 167 27.36 20.84 -5.22
C PRO A 167 25.87 21.09 -5.47
N THR A 168 25.23 20.25 -6.29
CA THR A 168 23.80 20.36 -6.63
C THR A 168 22.90 19.67 -5.62
N HIS A 169 23.46 18.82 -4.76
CA HIS A 169 22.73 18.07 -3.73
C HIS A 169 23.57 17.99 -2.45
N THR A 170 22.88 17.92 -1.31
CA THR A 170 23.49 17.61 -0.01
C THR A 170 23.40 16.11 0.25
N ARG A 171 24.51 15.50 0.69
CA ARG A 171 24.56 14.10 1.12
C ARG A 171 24.73 14.01 2.63
N ILE A 172 24.14 12.97 3.21
CA ILE A 172 24.45 12.52 4.56
C ILE A 172 25.70 11.64 4.45
N VAL A 173 26.83 12.15 4.94
CA VAL A 173 28.13 11.47 4.93
C VAL A 173 28.18 10.42 6.03
N GLU A 174 27.71 10.78 7.23
CA GLU A 174 27.59 9.91 8.39
C GLU A 174 26.26 10.21 9.08
N GLN A 175 25.65 9.16 9.63
CA GLN A 175 24.45 9.26 10.45
C GLN A 175 24.50 8.23 11.57
N ASN A 176 24.05 8.65 12.74
CA ASN A 176 23.81 7.78 13.87
C ASN A 176 22.59 8.27 14.64
N LEU A 177 21.74 7.34 15.05
CA LEU A 177 20.61 7.58 15.94
C LEU A 177 20.87 6.83 17.25
N HIS A 178 21.17 7.57 18.30
CA HIS A 178 21.31 7.02 19.64
C HIS A 178 19.93 6.92 20.28
N VAL A 179 19.55 5.70 20.67
CA VAL A 179 18.23 5.35 21.20
C VAL A 179 18.37 4.94 22.65
N VAL A 180 17.79 5.72 23.57
CA VAL A 180 17.83 5.48 25.01
C VAL A 180 16.41 5.25 25.54
N PRO A 181 15.98 3.97 25.67
CA PRO A 181 14.68 3.64 26.22
C PRO A 181 14.53 4.10 27.68
N PRO A 182 13.29 4.31 28.17
CA PRO A 182 13.06 4.62 29.58
C PRO A 182 13.62 3.54 30.50
N ALA A 183 14.23 3.94 31.62
CA ALA A 183 14.93 3.03 32.52
C ALA A 183 14.05 1.87 33.05
N TYR A 184 12.75 2.12 33.27
CA TYR A 184 11.82 1.09 33.77
C TYR A 184 11.66 -0.10 32.81
N THR A 185 11.87 0.13 31.50
CA THR A 185 11.81 -0.93 30.48
C THR A 185 12.98 -1.91 30.57
N ARG A 186 14.07 -1.54 31.27
CA ARG A 186 15.32 -2.32 31.43
C ARG A 186 15.97 -2.72 30.09
N GLN A 187 15.66 -2.01 29.02
CA GLN A 187 16.30 -2.17 27.72
C GLN A 187 17.60 -1.37 27.66
N ALA A 188 18.62 -1.92 27.00
CA ALA A 188 19.89 -1.23 26.81
C ALA A 188 19.74 -0.08 25.81
N ALA A 189 20.50 0.99 26.04
CA ALA A 189 20.73 2.00 25.02
C ALA A 189 21.45 1.38 23.82
N ARG A 190 21.15 1.88 22.62
CA ARG A 190 21.73 1.35 21.38
C ARG A 190 21.90 2.45 20.35
N ASP A 191 22.85 2.24 19.45
CA ASP A 191 23.11 3.09 18.31
C ASP A 191 22.61 2.42 17.04
N GLU A 192 21.86 3.17 16.22
CA GLU A 192 21.35 2.70 14.94
C GLU A 192 21.96 3.53 13.81
N PRO A 193 22.53 2.90 12.76
CA PRO A 193 23.07 3.61 11.61
C PRO A 193 21.97 4.13 10.68
N THR A 194 20.71 4.00 11.06
CA THR A 194 19.52 4.42 10.33
C THR A 194 18.81 5.54 11.07
N LEU A 195 18.06 6.33 10.32
CA LEU A 195 17.22 7.41 10.87
C LEU A 195 15.80 6.91 11.21
N ASP A 196 15.52 5.65 10.91
CA ASP A 196 14.27 4.97 11.23
C ASP A 196 14.48 4.14 12.50
N THR A 197 13.54 4.19 13.44
CA THR A 197 13.62 3.37 14.66
C THR A 197 12.26 2.99 15.20
N ARG A 198 12.25 1.95 16.04
CA ARG A 198 11.11 1.51 16.83
C ARG A 198 11.52 1.41 18.29
N ALA A 199 10.80 2.08 19.19
CA ALA A 199 11.13 2.08 20.61
C ALA A 199 9.90 2.38 21.49
N PRO A 200 9.92 2.03 22.79
CA PRO A 200 8.86 2.38 23.73
C PRO A 200 8.60 3.90 23.80
N VAL A 201 7.35 4.28 24.08
CA VAL A 201 6.99 5.67 24.38
C VAL A 201 7.84 6.20 25.54
N GLY A 202 8.35 7.42 25.42
CA GLY A 202 9.25 8.06 26.38
C GLY A 202 10.74 7.84 26.10
N THR A 203 11.08 7.06 25.07
CA THR A 203 12.48 6.89 24.61
C THR A 203 13.08 8.24 24.22
N GLN A 204 14.30 8.51 24.68
CA GLN A 204 15.09 9.65 24.23
C GLN A 204 15.87 9.26 22.97
N LEU A 205 15.73 10.07 21.93
CA LEU A 205 16.38 9.91 20.64
C LEU A 205 17.36 11.05 20.46
N ALA A 206 18.61 10.73 20.11
CA ALA A 206 19.63 11.71 19.79
C ALA A 206 20.23 11.43 18.41
N TRP A 207 20.12 12.40 17.50
CA TRP A 207 20.66 12.32 16.15
C TRP A 207 22.09 12.87 16.12
N THR A 208 22.95 12.23 15.34
CA THR A 208 24.29 12.72 15.00
C THR A 208 24.46 12.57 13.50
N LEU A 209 24.53 13.70 12.78
CA LEU A 209 24.58 13.72 11.31
C LEU A 209 25.80 14.51 10.83
N ARG A 210 26.47 14.03 9.79
CA ARG A 210 27.49 14.79 9.04
C ARG A 210 26.97 15.03 7.63
N LEU A 211 26.87 16.30 7.23
CA LEU A 211 26.29 16.71 5.95
C LEU A 211 27.37 17.33 5.06
N ALA A 212 27.31 17.05 3.75
CA ALA A 212 28.20 17.67 2.76
C ALA A 212 27.44 18.08 1.50
N PRO A 213 27.49 19.35 1.06
CA PRO A 213 28.09 20.50 1.77
C PRO A 213 27.39 20.79 3.10
N GLN A 214 28.05 21.56 3.97
CA GLN A 214 27.47 21.99 5.25
C GLN A 214 26.37 23.03 5.01
N PRO A 215 25.13 22.80 5.47
CA PRO A 215 24.07 23.79 5.41
C PRO A 215 24.27 24.92 6.43
N ALA A 216 23.55 26.03 6.25
CA ALA A 216 23.54 27.10 7.26
C ALA A 216 22.70 26.70 8.49
N ALA A 217 21.62 25.95 8.27
CA ALA A 217 20.81 25.35 9.31
C ALA A 217 20.23 24.01 8.85
N ALA A 218 20.00 23.10 9.79
CA ALA A 218 19.31 21.85 9.56
C ALA A 218 18.26 21.61 10.65
N ALA A 219 17.13 21.02 10.30
CA ALA A 219 16.08 20.71 11.27
C ALA A 219 15.34 19.42 10.90
N LEU A 220 14.85 18.72 11.92
CA LEU A 220 13.89 17.63 11.75
C LEU A 220 12.49 18.21 11.73
N VAL A 221 11.78 18.02 10.63
CA VAL A 221 10.40 18.48 10.46
C VAL A 221 9.49 17.28 10.45
N PHE A 222 8.63 17.20 11.45
CA PHE A 222 7.64 16.16 11.60
C PHE A 222 6.40 16.49 10.77
N HIS A 223 5.72 15.45 10.28
CA HIS A 223 4.49 15.61 9.49
C HIS A 223 3.36 16.32 10.26
N ASP A 224 3.40 16.27 11.60
CA ASP A 224 2.44 16.97 12.46
C ASP A 224 2.77 18.45 12.70
N GLY A 225 3.78 18.99 12.00
CA GLY A 225 4.20 20.38 12.09
C GLY A 225 5.21 20.68 13.20
N ARG A 226 5.52 19.70 14.08
CA ARG A 226 6.61 19.88 15.06
C ARG A 226 7.95 20.01 14.33
N ARG A 227 8.82 20.84 14.90
CA ARG A 227 10.17 21.09 14.38
C ARG A 227 11.19 20.93 15.50
N VAL A 228 12.28 20.23 15.21
CA VAL A 228 13.46 20.12 16.09
C VAL A 228 14.64 20.67 15.32
N ASP A 229 15.11 21.85 15.71
CA ASP A 229 16.29 22.45 15.10
C ASP A 229 17.55 21.70 15.56
N LEU A 230 18.40 21.34 14.60
CA LEU A 230 19.67 20.68 14.86
C LEU A 230 20.72 21.75 15.21
N ARG A 231 21.50 21.47 16.25
CA ARG A 231 22.64 22.29 16.65
C ARG A 231 23.88 21.80 15.93
N ARG A 232 24.64 22.73 15.35
CA ARG A 232 25.93 22.44 14.74
C ARG A 232 27.03 22.52 15.79
N GLU A 233 27.80 21.46 15.91
CA GLU A 233 29.05 21.38 16.67
C GLU A 233 30.14 20.94 15.68
N ASP A 234 31.04 21.86 15.34
CA ASP A 234 32.03 21.70 14.27
C ASP A 234 31.40 21.28 12.93
N ASP A 235 31.64 20.06 12.47
CA ASP A 235 31.09 19.49 11.24
C ASP A 235 29.92 18.53 11.48
N VAL A 236 29.43 18.45 12.71
CA VAL A 236 28.40 17.50 13.15
C VAL A 236 27.13 18.23 13.57
N TRP A 237 25.99 17.74 13.11
CA TRP A 237 24.67 18.21 13.50
C TRP A 237 24.07 17.27 14.54
N ARG A 238 23.64 17.84 15.67
CA ARG A 238 23.01 17.11 16.77
C ARG A 238 21.61 17.61 17.05
N GLY A 239 20.72 16.69 17.36
CA GLY A 239 19.35 16.99 17.77
C GLY A 239 18.84 15.95 18.74
N GLU A 240 17.87 16.34 19.55
CA GLU A 240 17.27 15.46 20.56
C GLU A 240 15.75 15.54 20.49
N HIS A 241 15.08 14.41 20.74
CA HIS A 241 13.64 14.31 20.76
C HIS A 241 13.20 13.18 21.69
N THR A 242 12.14 13.43 22.47
CA THR A 242 11.47 12.36 23.20
C THR A 242 10.36 11.77 22.35
N LEU A 243 10.43 10.45 22.10
CA LEU A 243 9.44 9.73 21.33
C LEU A 243 8.14 9.58 22.12
N THR A 244 7.17 10.46 21.91
CA THR A 244 5.87 10.42 22.58
C THR A 244 4.78 9.72 21.77
N ARG A 245 4.92 9.71 20.43
CA ARG A 245 4.00 9.08 19.49
C ARG A 245 4.71 8.72 18.20
N SER A 246 4.18 7.74 17.48
CA SER A 246 4.69 7.39 16.15
C SER A 246 4.58 8.59 15.21
N ALA A 247 5.60 8.81 14.40
CA ALA A 247 5.65 9.96 13.51
C ALA A 247 6.53 9.71 12.29
N LEU A 248 6.22 10.42 11.21
CA LEU A 248 7.10 10.59 10.06
C LEU A 248 7.77 11.95 10.16
N TYR A 249 9.06 12.00 9.83
CA TYR A 249 9.82 13.24 9.79
C TYR A 249 10.76 13.26 8.58
N ARG A 250 11.18 14.47 8.21
CA ARG A 250 12.16 14.70 7.15
C ARG A 250 13.22 15.67 7.66
N LEU A 251 14.42 15.56 7.09
CA LEU A 251 15.48 16.53 7.32
C LEU A 251 15.29 17.70 6.35
N GLU A 252 15.15 18.90 6.89
CA GLU A 252 15.06 20.14 6.11
C GLU A 252 16.34 20.95 6.29
N LEU A 253 16.90 21.41 5.17
CA LEU A 253 18.15 22.15 5.12
C LEU A 253 17.87 23.59 4.69
N LYS A 254 18.59 24.55 5.26
CA LYS A 254 18.55 25.96 4.87
C LYS A 254 19.88 26.38 4.23
N ASP A 255 19.78 27.18 3.17
CA ASP A 255 20.92 27.73 2.42
C ASP A 255 21.89 26.65 1.91
N ALA A 256 21.34 25.48 1.57
CA ALA A 256 22.06 24.36 0.98
C ALA A 256 21.24 23.73 -0.15
N PRO A 257 21.89 23.03 -1.09
CA PRO A 257 21.19 22.23 -2.08
C PRO A 257 20.32 21.15 -1.42
N PRO A 258 19.25 20.69 -2.08
CA PRO A 258 18.34 19.69 -1.51
C PRO A 258 19.08 18.40 -1.18
N LEU A 259 18.56 17.65 -0.20
CA LEU A 259 19.08 16.32 0.10
C LEU A 259 18.98 15.40 -1.12
N ARG A 260 20.05 14.67 -1.40
CA ARG A 260 20.10 13.66 -2.47
C ARG A 260 19.02 12.59 -2.28
N GLU A 261 18.78 12.19 -1.03
CA GLU A 261 17.73 11.25 -0.64
C GLU A 261 16.72 11.93 0.29
N ALA A 262 15.78 12.68 -0.30
CA ALA A 262 14.74 13.40 0.44
C ALA A 262 13.56 12.50 0.87
N LYS A 263 13.83 11.26 1.31
CA LYS A 263 12.78 10.33 1.78
C LYS A 263 12.38 10.66 3.23
N PRO A 264 11.10 10.50 3.60
CA PRO A 264 10.69 10.59 4.99
C PRO A 264 11.21 9.40 5.79
N HIS A 265 11.55 9.65 7.06
CA HIS A 265 11.96 8.66 8.05
C HIS A 265 10.84 8.42 9.06
N ARG A 266 10.81 7.23 9.66
CA ARG A 266 9.76 6.77 10.55
C ARG A 266 10.27 6.49 11.95
N LEU A 267 9.56 7.03 12.92
CA LEU A 267 9.67 6.67 14.32
C LEU A 267 8.41 5.90 14.72
N ASP A 268 8.56 4.65 15.14
CA ASP A 268 7.47 3.81 15.65
C ASP A 268 7.50 3.82 17.19
N ALA A 269 6.52 4.48 17.82
CA ALA A 269 6.36 4.47 19.27
C ALA A 269 5.55 3.25 19.72
N ILE A 270 6.15 2.37 20.51
CA ILE A 270 5.48 1.22 21.11
C ILE A 270 4.83 1.69 22.42
N ALA A 271 3.49 1.59 22.49
CA ALA A 271 2.76 1.88 23.71
C ALA A 271 3.00 0.81 24.78
N ASP A 272 3.19 1.29 26.00
CA ASP A 272 3.30 0.48 27.21
C ASP A 272 1.94 -0.11 27.61
N ARG A 273 1.92 -1.40 27.95
CA ARG A 273 0.67 -2.13 28.22
C ARG A 273 0.43 -2.16 29.73
N PRO A 274 -0.83 -1.98 30.18
CA PRO A 274 -1.12 -2.11 31.59
C PRO A 274 -0.93 -3.56 32.05
N PRO A 275 -0.60 -3.75 33.35
CA PRO A 275 -0.41 -5.07 33.89
C PRO A 275 -1.71 -5.89 33.82
N GLN A 276 -1.57 -7.21 33.86
CA GLN A 276 -2.71 -8.13 33.87
C GLN A 276 -2.69 -8.93 35.17
N VAL A 277 -3.86 -9.14 35.78
CA VAL A 277 -3.98 -9.87 37.05
C VAL A 277 -4.95 -11.03 36.89
N ARG A 278 -4.47 -12.23 37.16
CA ARG A 278 -5.24 -13.48 37.16
C ARG A 278 -5.42 -13.98 38.59
N VAL A 279 -6.63 -14.41 38.92
CA VAL A 279 -6.89 -15.16 40.17
C VAL A 279 -6.31 -16.57 40.02
N VAL A 280 -5.54 -17.01 41.00
CA VAL A 280 -5.05 -18.39 41.10
C VAL A 280 -5.82 -19.18 42.15
N GLU A 281 -6.10 -18.58 43.31
CA GLU A 281 -6.92 -19.18 44.36
C GLU A 281 -7.88 -18.12 44.93
N PRO A 282 -9.16 -18.46 45.16
CA PRO A 282 -9.83 -19.74 44.84
C PRO A 282 -10.04 -19.95 43.33
N ASP A 283 -10.43 -21.16 42.94
CA ASP A 283 -10.68 -21.56 41.53
C ASP A 283 -11.96 -20.95 40.92
N ARG A 284 -12.74 -20.23 41.73
CA ARG A 284 -14.05 -19.68 41.41
C ARG A 284 -14.20 -18.27 41.99
N GLY A 285 -14.97 -17.41 41.31
CA GLY A 285 -15.22 -16.05 41.80
C GLY A 285 -16.09 -15.99 43.05
N LEU A 286 -16.98 -16.98 43.27
CA LEU A 286 -17.84 -17.09 44.45
C LEU A 286 -17.60 -18.44 45.14
N SER A 287 -17.19 -18.38 46.40
CA SER A 287 -17.00 -19.53 47.28
C SER A 287 -17.97 -19.45 48.45
N LEU A 288 -18.45 -20.61 48.90
CA LEU A 288 -19.25 -20.72 50.12
C LEU A 288 -18.32 -21.06 51.28
N ALA A 289 -18.46 -20.35 52.39
CA ALA A 289 -17.74 -20.64 53.62
C ALA A 289 -18.18 -21.99 54.20
N THR A 290 -17.23 -22.78 54.66
CA THR A 290 -17.53 -24.05 55.35
C THR A 290 -17.68 -23.85 56.85
N GLN A 291 -18.41 -24.77 57.51
CA GLN A 291 -18.50 -24.75 58.97
C GLN A 291 -17.09 -24.87 59.59
N ASN A 292 -16.77 -23.94 60.49
CA ASN A 292 -15.44 -23.79 61.14
C ASN A 292 -14.29 -23.34 60.23
N GLN A 293 -14.56 -22.77 59.05
CA GLN A 293 -13.52 -22.13 58.25
C GLN A 293 -12.91 -20.95 59.03
N LYS A 294 -11.62 -21.02 59.34
CA LYS A 294 -10.91 -19.97 60.09
C LYS A 294 -10.19 -18.97 59.18
N ALA A 295 -9.78 -19.42 58.01
CA ALA A 295 -9.00 -18.61 57.09
C ALA A 295 -9.48 -18.78 55.65
N TRP A 296 -9.23 -17.76 54.84
CA TRP A 296 -9.50 -17.79 53.41
C TRP A 296 -8.25 -17.44 52.63
N ALA A 297 -7.73 -18.43 51.90
CA ALA A 297 -6.58 -18.26 51.04
C ALA A 297 -6.99 -17.56 49.75
N VAL A 298 -6.30 -16.46 49.44
CA VAL A 298 -6.40 -15.74 48.18
C VAL A 298 -5.03 -15.68 47.54
N ALA A 299 -4.95 -16.04 46.26
CA ALA A 299 -3.73 -15.97 45.49
C ALA A 299 -3.99 -15.42 44.10
N PHE A 300 -3.08 -14.59 43.63
CA PHE A 300 -3.16 -13.91 42.35
C PHE A 300 -1.80 -13.96 41.67
N GLU A 301 -1.82 -13.95 40.35
CA GLU A 301 -0.64 -13.81 39.51
C GLU A 301 -0.80 -12.54 38.67
N ALA A 302 0.19 -11.66 38.71
CA ALA A 302 0.24 -10.48 37.90
C ALA A 302 1.34 -10.61 36.85
N SER A 303 1.09 -10.18 35.62
CA SER A 303 2.04 -10.22 34.51
C SER A 303 2.05 -8.90 33.71
N ASP A 304 3.23 -8.50 33.25
CA ASP A 304 3.46 -7.25 32.50
C ASP A 304 4.64 -7.40 31.52
N ASP A 305 4.74 -6.53 30.52
CA ASP A 305 5.82 -6.58 29.52
C ASP A 305 7.14 -5.96 30.01
N PHE A 306 7.12 -4.95 30.89
CA PHE A 306 8.32 -4.29 31.41
C PHE A 306 8.57 -4.53 32.90
N GLY A 307 7.53 -4.74 33.69
CA GLY A 307 7.66 -5.18 35.08
C GLY A 307 6.48 -4.84 35.97
N ILE A 308 6.35 -5.62 37.05
CA ILE A 308 5.36 -5.43 38.10
C ILE A 308 6.02 -4.83 39.34
N ALA A 309 5.35 -3.91 40.01
CA ALA A 309 5.78 -3.38 41.31
C ALA A 309 5.92 -4.50 42.36
N ASN A 310 6.84 -4.34 43.31
CA ASN A 310 7.06 -5.37 44.35
C ASN A 310 5.92 -5.45 45.38
N ALA A 311 5.12 -4.39 45.50
CA ALA A 311 3.98 -4.32 46.41
C ALA A 311 2.68 -4.19 45.62
N ALA A 312 1.63 -4.82 46.11
CA ALA A 312 0.27 -4.71 45.60
C ALA A 312 -0.70 -4.43 46.77
N LYS A 313 -1.88 -3.89 46.46
CA LYS A 313 -2.91 -3.55 47.43
C LYS A 313 -4.03 -4.60 47.34
N LEU A 314 -4.22 -5.37 48.40
CA LEU A 314 -5.38 -6.25 48.55
C LEU A 314 -6.50 -5.45 49.24
N ARG A 315 -7.54 -5.09 48.48
CA ARG A 315 -8.75 -4.46 49.02
C ARG A 315 -9.71 -5.54 49.45
N ILE A 316 -10.18 -5.42 50.70
CA ILE A 316 -11.11 -6.35 51.33
C ILE A 316 -12.33 -5.56 51.76
N THR A 317 -13.51 -6.00 51.35
CA THR A 317 -14.79 -5.37 51.68
C THR A 317 -15.66 -6.43 52.38
N LEU A 318 -16.00 -6.18 53.64
CA LEU A 318 -16.96 -6.99 54.38
C LEU A 318 -18.33 -6.34 54.26
N ALA A 319 -19.31 -7.07 53.73
CA ALA A 319 -20.70 -6.68 53.66
C ALA A 319 -21.49 -7.44 54.71
N GLN A 320 -22.10 -6.72 55.65
CA GLN A 320 -22.82 -7.30 56.79
C GLN A 320 -24.29 -6.86 56.79
N GLY A 321 -25.17 -7.78 57.15
CA GLY A 321 -26.61 -7.55 57.23
C GLY A 321 -27.41 -8.16 56.07
N SER A 322 -28.73 -8.08 56.14
CA SER A 322 -29.66 -8.65 55.16
C SER A 322 -30.78 -7.67 54.78
N GLY A 323 -31.34 -7.85 53.58
CA GLY A 323 -32.40 -6.99 53.07
C GLY A 323 -31.90 -5.59 52.67
N GLU A 324 -32.55 -4.54 53.18
CA GLU A 324 -32.24 -3.14 52.85
C GLU A 324 -31.14 -2.52 53.76
N ASN A 325 -30.77 -3.19 54.85
CA ASN A 325 -29.80 -2.68 55.82
C ASN A 325 -28.45 -3.42 55.70
N ILE A 326 -27.66 -3.08 54.68
CA ILE A 326 -26.32 -3.62 54.47
C ILE A 326 -25.28 -2.57 54.86
N THR A 327 -24.34 -2.95 55.74
CA THR A 327 -23.19 -2.11 56.13
C THR A 327 -21.92 -2.64 55.47
N PHE A 328 -21.09 -1.74 54.95
CA PHE A 328 -19.82 -2.09 54.29
C PHE A 328 -18.63 -1.61 55.12
N HIS A 329 -17.70 -2.52 55.38
CA HIS A 329 -16.41 -2.22 55.99
C HIS A 329 -15.27 -2.54 55.02
N GLU A 330 -14.52 -1.52 54.63
CA GLU A 330 -13.37 -1.67 53.74
C GLU A 330 -12.04 -1.59 54.50
N GLN A 331 -11.11 -2.46 54.11
CA GLN A 331 -9.73 -2.42 54.55
C GLN A 331 -8.79 -2.75 53.38
N THR A 332 -7.57 -2.21 53.44
CA THR A 332 -6.55 -2.46 52.42
C THR A 332 -5.29 -3.00 53.07
N LEU A 333 -4.78 -4.12 52.55
CA LEU A 333 -3.53 -4.73 52.98
C LEU A 333 -2.47 -4.60 51.88
N SER A 334 -1.23 -4.30 52.26
CA SER A 334 -0.10 -4.33 51.31
C SER A 334 0.47 -5.75 51.23
N LEU A 335 0.44 -6.35 50.05
CA LEU A 335 1.04 -7.66 49.78
C LEU A 335 2.37 -7.50 49.08
N ARG A 336 3.35 -8.32 49.46
CA ARG A 336 4.64 -8.41 48.76
C ARG A 336 4.60 -9.55 47.75
N GLY A 337 4.93 -9.24 46.50
CA GLY A 337 4.96 -10.23 45.43
C GLY A 337 6.24 -11.07 45.46
N THR A 338 6.11 -12.34 45.09
CA THR A 338 7.26 -13.26 44.88
C THR A 338 7.33 -13.67 43.40
N GLY A 339 8.52 -14.02 42.92
CA GLY A 339 8.73 -14.39 41.51
C GLY A 339 9.65 -13.43 40.77
N ASN A 340 9.54 -13.41 39.44
CA ASN A 340 10.41 -12.63 38.58
C ASN A 340 9.92 -11.16 38.51
N ALA A 341 10.51 -10.35 37.63
CA ALA A 341 10.16 -8.93 37.52
C ALA A 341 8.91 -8.67 36.68
N THR A 342 8.65 -9.47 35.64
CA THR A 342 7.51 -9.33 34.70
C THR A 342 6.32 -10.20 35.10
N THR A 343 6.46 -11.03 36.12
CA THR A 343 5.47 -11.98 36.62
C THR A 343 5.66 -12.15 38.12
N LYS A 344 4.64 -11.79 38.90
CA LYS A 344 4.66 -11.89 40.36
C LYS A 344 3.43 -12.61 40.89
N ARG A 345 3.64 -13.48 41.87
CA ARG A 345 2.58 -14.10 42.65
C ARG A 345 2.38 -13.32 43.95
N PHE A 346 1.13 -12.99 44.24
CA PHE A 346 0.70 -12.38 45.50
C PHE A 346 -0.25 -13.34 46.18
N ALA A 347 0.08 -13.78 47.39
CA ALA A 347 -0.74 -14.70 48.15
C ALA A 347 -0.91 -14.20 49.58
N HIS A 348 -2.10 -14.38 50.13
CA HIS A 348 -2.41 -14.04 51.50
C HIS A 348 -3.47 -14.99 52.07
N SER A 349 -3.41 -15.23 53.38
CA SER A 349 -4.42 -16.00 54.09
C SER A 349 -5.16 -15.06 55.03
N LEU A 350 -6.41 -14.76 54.69
CA LEU A 350 -7.27 -13.84 55.43
C LEU A 350 -7.81 -14.53 56.68
N ASP A 351 -7.54 -13.97 57.87
CA ASP A 351 -8.13 -14.46 59.13
C ASP A 351 -9.58 -13.99 59.25
N LEU A 352 -10.52 -14.91 59.05
CA LEU A 352 -11.95 -14.58 59.00
C LEU A 352 -12.47 -14.07 60.34
N ARG A 353 -11.90 -14.52 61.46
CA ARG A 353 -12.30 -14.07 62.79
C ARG A 353 -11.80 -12.65 63.04
N ALA A 354 -10.55 -12.35 62.67
CA ALA A 354 -10.00 -11.01 62.81
C ALA A 354 -10.75 -9.97 61.95
N LEU A 355 -11.30 -10.43 60.82
CA LEU A 355 -12.13 -9.62 59.94
C LEU A 355 -13.57 -9.42 60.44
N GLY A 356 -14.01 -10.14 61.47
CA GLY A 356 -15.39 -10.08 61.97
C GLY A 356 -16.41 -10.74 61.03
N PHE A 357 -15.97 -11.64 60.15
CA PHE A 357 -16.84 -12.35 59.21
C PHE A 357 -17.76 -13.33 59.93
N ALA A 358 -19.08 -13.18 59.74
CA ALA A 358 -20.09 -13.98 60.41
C ALA A 358 -21.12 -14.59 59.45
N VAL A 359 -22.00 -15.41 60.00
CA VAL A 359 -23.12 -16.04 59.28
C VAL A 359 -24.01 -14.96 58.66
N GLY A 360 -24.28 -15.07 57.36
CA GLY A 360 -25.07 -14.11 56.59
C GLY A 360 -24.25 -13.03 55.88
N ASP A 361 -22.94 -12.95 56.14
CA ASP A 361 -22.06 -11.94 55.55
C ASP A 361 -21.46 -12.38 54.21
N ASP A 362 -21.03 -11.39 53.42
CA ASP A 362 -20.19 -11.56 52.24
C ASP A 362 -18.83 -10.88 52.46
N LEU A 363 -17.75 -11.62 52.25
CA LEU A 363 -16.39 -11.10 52.26
C LEU A 363 -15.86 -11.02 50.83
N ILE A 364 -15.53 -9.82 50.38
CA ILE A 364 -15.08 -9.55 49.02
C ILE A 364 -13.59 -9.22 49.05
N ALA A 365 -12.79 -9.83 48.18
CA ALA A 365 -11.37 -9.54 48.03
C ALA A 365 -11.01 -9.21 46.57
N GLN A 366 -10.23 -8.15 46.36
CA GLN A 366 -9.70 -7.76 45.05
C GLN A 366 -8.25 -7.29 45.19
N LEU A 367 -7.38 -7.77 44.29
CA LEU A 367 -6.01 -7.30 44.22
C LEU A 367 -5.89 -6.15 43.21
N GLU A 368 -5.22 -5.07 43.61
CA GLU A 368 -4.78 -3.98 42.74
C GLU A 368 -3.25 -3.99 42.65
N VAL A 369 -2.76 -4.03 41.42
CA VAL A 369 -1.33 -4.12 41.10
C VAL A 369 -0.95 -2.94 40.23
N GLU A 370 0.24 -2.41 40.47
CA GLU A 370 0.87 -1.35 39.67
C GLU A 370 2.06 -1.95 38.89
N ASP A 371 2.31 -1.46 37.68
CA ASP A 371 3.53 -1.76 36.92
C ASP A 371 4.74 -1.01 37.51
N ASN A 372 5.90 -1.10 36.85
CA ASN A 372 7.09 -0.34 37.22
C ASN A 372 7.27 0.97 36.44
N ARG A 373 6.27 1.40 35.67
CA ARG A 373 6.35 2.59 34.81
C ARG A 373 6.51 3.85 35.66
N THR A 374 7.41 4.73 35.26
CA THR A 374 7.72 5.98 35.97
C THR A 374 7.67 7.15 34.98
N PRO A 375 7.12 8.34 35.34
CA PRO A 375 6.59 8.74 36.65
C PRO A 375 5.12 8.36 36.91
N SER A 376 4.41 7.83 35.92
CA SER A 376 3.00 7.47 36.03
C SER A 376 2.83 5.97 35.84
N PRO A 377 2.82 5.18 36.93
CA PRO A 377 2.53 3.75 36.88
C PRO A 377 1.15 3.49 36.28
N GLN A 378 1.00 2.39 35.56
CA GLN A 378 -0.31 1.87 35.17
C GLN A 378 -0.79 0.87 36.23
N ASN A 379 -2.11 0.83 36.45
CA ASN A 379 -2.72 -0.07 37.42
C ASN A 379 -3.65 -1.09 36.75
N ALA A 380 -3.81 -2.22 37.42
CA ALA A 380 -4.78 -3.23 37.05
C ALA A 380 -5.39 -3.87 38.29
N ARG A 381 -6.61 -4.38 38.14
CA ARG A 381 -7.38 -5.01 39.22
C ARG A 381 -7.77 -6.42 38.83
N SER A 382 -7.73 -7.33 39.80
CA SER A 382 -8.25 -8.68 39.62
C SER A 382 -9.78 -8.69 39.48
N ALA A 383 -10.33 -9.82 39.06
CA ALA A 383 -11.74 -10.11 39.35
C ALA A 383 -11.99 -10.08 40.87
N SER A 384 -13.20 -9.69 41.27
CA SER A 384 -13.62 -9.75 42.66
C SER A 384 -13.85 -11.21 43.07
N LEU A 385 -13.26 -11.59 44.18
CA LEU A 385 -13.50 -12.85 44.86
C LEU A 385 -14.51 -12.62 45.96
N ILE A 386 -15.49 -13.51 46.11
CA ILE A 386 -16.52 -13.43 47.14
C ILE A 386 -16.50 -14.72 47.94
N LEU A 387 -16.35 -14.61 49.25
CA LEU A 387 -16.62 -15.68 50.20
C LEU A 387 -17.94 -15.34 50.90
N ARG A 388 -18.97 -16.15 50.63
CA ARG A 388 -20.30 -15.99 51.25
C ARG A 388 -20.44 -16.95 52.41
N TRP A 389 -20.96 -16.48 53.53
CA TRP A 389 -21.41 -17.35 54.62
C TRP A 389 -22.95 -17.48 54.58
N PRO A 390 -23.51 -18.57 54.06
CA PRO A 390 -24.96 -18.75 54.04
C PRO A 390 -25.55 -18.77 55.44
N SER A 391 -26.71 -18.13 55.65
CA SER A 391 -27.49 -18.27 56.88
C SER A 391 -27.93 -19.71 57.14
N ASP A 392 -28.06 -20.49 56.06
CA ASP A 392 -28.65 -21.82 56.06
C ASP A 392 -27.60 -22.86 55.62
N LEU A 393 -26.51 -23.01 56.39
CA LEU A 393 -25.45 -24.01 56.11
C LEU A 393 -25.87 -25.46 56.41
N GLY A 394 -27.17 -25.74 56.44
CA GLY A 394 -27.70 -27.00 56.96
C GLY A 394 -29.17 -27.23 56.62
N THR A 395 -29.50 -27.24 55.32
CA THR A 395 -30.65 -28.00 54.85
C THR A 395 -30.30 -28.57 53.48
N GLU A 396 -29.79 -29.80 53.45
CA GLU A 396 -30.08 -30.67 52.30
C GLU A 396 -31.59 -30.91 52.31
N THR A 397 -32.37 -30.02 51.72
CA THR A 397 -33.68 -30.41 51.19
C THR A 397 -33.44 -31.04 49.83
N SER A 398 -33.04 -32.31 49.86
CA SER A 398 -33.60 -33.26 48.91
C SER A 398 -35.13 -33.12 48.99
N ASP A 399 -35.79 -33.06 47.83
CA ASP A 399 -37.22 -32.78 47.63
C ASP A 399 -37.66 -31.32 47.88
N MET A 400 -37.64 -30.51 46.82
CA MET A 400 -38.89 -30.10 46.16
C MET A 400 -38.61 -29.25 44.91
N GLU A 401 -38.81 -29.90 43.77
CA GLU A 401 -39.15 -29.26 42.50
C GLU A 401 -40.33 -28.28 42.70
N GLY A 402 -40.17 -27.04 42.25
CA GLY A 402 -41.29 -26.16 41.89
C GLY A 402 -41.85 -25.22 42.97
N MET A 403 -41.23 -24.05 43.13
CA MET A 403 -41.99 -22.80 43.34
C MET A 403 -41.29 -21.62 42.67
N VAL A 404 -41.77 -21.29 41.47
CA VAL A 404 -41.46 -20.02 40.79
C VAL A 404 -42.13 -18.89 41.57
N ARG A 405 -41.38 -18.21 42.44
CA ARG A 405 -41.84 -16.96 43.06
C ARG A 405 -41.57 -15.80 42.10
N LYS A 406 -42.55 -15.54 41.24
CA LYS A 406 -42.58 -14.40 40.31
C LYS A 406 -42.84 -13.12 41.10
N VAL A 407 -41.79 -12.40 41.49
CA VAL A 407 -41.92 -11.03 42.02
C VAL A 407 -41.46 -10.08 40.91
N MET A 408 -42.39 -9.36 40.29
CA MET A 408 -42.07 -8.28 39.36
C MET A 408 -41.72 -7.00 40.15
N PRO A 409 -40.64 -6.28 39.79
CA PRO A 409 -40.33 -4.97 40.37
C PRO A 409 -41.39 -3.92 40.00
N ALA A 410 -41.78 -3.10 40.98
CA ALA A 410 -42.82 -2.07 40.88
C ALA A 410 -42.36 -0.77 40.19
N TYR A 411 -41.63 -0.86 39.07
CA TYR A 411 -41.09 0.31 38.36
C TYR A 411 -41.73 0.63 37.00
N PHE A 412 -42.92 0.07 36.72
CA PHE A 412 -43.73 0.47 35.56
C PHE A 412 -45.16 0.79 35.98
N ARG A 413 -45.35 1.94 36.62
CA ARG A 413 -46.59 2.71 36.57
C ARG A 413 -46.24 4.19 36.43
N SER A 414 -46.93 4.81 35.48
CA SER A 414 -46.91 6.21 34.99
C SER A 414 -45.64 6.68 34.27
#